data_AF-A0A954JXL0-F1
#
_entry.id   AF-A0A954JXL0-F1
#
_cell.length_a   1.000
_cell.length_b   1.000
_cell.length_c   1.000
_cell.angle_alpha   90.00
_cell.angle_beta   90.00
_cell.angle_gamma   90.00
#
_symmetry.space_group_name_H-M   'P 1'
#
loop_
_entity.id
_entity.type
_entity.pdbx_description
1 polymer ?
#
loop_
_entity_poly.entity_id
_entity_poly.type
_entity_poly.pdbx_seq_one_letter_code
_entity_poly.pdbx_strand_id
1 'polypeptide(L)'
;MRYITQLCLTHSVTALVAACCAWYGYPIPGLSPLVLIILFGAGIPCVLAAASFGRGLTKMESALADSQTESVRCGLQEFDQSMLRLRTVFQRQRLLVRNVDELLHRLGHAAPNPAAGISEAESPSLTDAMGYLSRSTAKNVGGIMALGTDISRGAHDANRGAVQQIESTNNAISAVELLSQRIDAVGSDADSVSAAAKEAADHASGGLELVQELVRGMHTIRSNVEFSKKKIVSLGQQSEQIGSIVEMMGNLSARTDMLALNAAIEAVRAGQEGRGFAVVAEEVRRLAESTATASREIA
;
A
#
# COMPACT_ATOMS: atom_id res chain seq x y z
N MET A 1 -23.00 -4.63 2.22
CA MET A 1 -23.10 -4.29 0.79
C MET A 1 -23.74 -2.92 0.49
N ARG A 2 -25.00 -2.64 0.90
CA ARG A 2 -25.66 -1.35 0.60
C ARG A 2 -24.88 -0.09 1.00
N TYR A 3 -24.13 -0.17 2.11
CA TYR A 3 -23.30 0.93 2.63
C TYR A 3 -22.08 1.23 1.74
N ILE A 4 -21.39 0.20 1.22
CA ILE A 4 -20.22 0.35 0.33
C ILE A 4 -20.65 0.93 -1.02
N THR A 5 -21.79 0.48 -1.56
CA THR A 5 -22.37 1.06 -2.77
C THR A 5 -22.80 2.51 -2.57
N GLN A 6 -23.36 2.87 -1.41
CA GLN A 6 -23.71 4.26 -1.09
C GLN A 6 -22.47 5.15 -0.91
N LEU A 7 -21.41 4.64 -0.26
CA LEU A 7 -20.17 5.39 -0.04
C LEU A 7 -19.41 5.62 -1.35
N CYS A 8 -19.36 4.63 -2.25
CA CYS A 8 -18.85 4.81 -3.60
C CYS A 8 -19.68 5.81 -4.41
N LEU A 9 -21.01 5.81 -4.26
CA LEU A 9 -21.89 6.76 -4.94
C LEU A 9 -21.68 8.20 -4.45
N THR A 10 -21.53 8.41 -3.14
CA THR A 10 -21.34 9.75 -2.57
C THR A 10 -19.97 10.32 -2.91
N HIS A 11 -18.90 9.51 -2.92
CA HIS A 11 -17.56 9.93 -3.34
C HIS A 11 -17.45 10.19 -4.85
N SER A 12 -18.18 9.44 -5.67
CA SER A 12 -18.22 9.69 -7.12
C SER A 12 -19.04 10.95 -7.48
N VAL A 13 -20.13 11.24 -6.77
CA VAL A 13 -20.87 12.50 -6.92
C VAL A 13 -20.02 13.70 -6.50
N THR A 14 -19.27 13.61 -5.39
CA THR A 14 -18.35 14.69 -4.97
C THR A 14 -17.21 14.90 -5.97
N ALA A 15 -16.66 13.83 -6.53
CA ALA A 15 -15.66 13.91 -7.61
C ALA A 15 -16.21 14.57 -8.89
N LEU A 16 -17.47 14.30 -9.25
CA LEU A 16 -18.12 14.84 -10.44
C LEU A 16 -18.51 16.32 -10.26
N VAL A 17 -18.93 16.73 -9.06
CA VAL A 17 -19.16 18.14 -8.70
C VAL A 17 -17.84 18.92 -8.71
N ALA A 18 -16.75 18.37 -8.16
CA ALA A 18 -15.42 18.97 -8.22
C ALA A 18 -14.92 19.12 -9.67
N ALA A 19 -15.20 18.13 -10.53
CA ALA A 19 -14.87 18.18 -11.95
C ALA A 19 -15.66 19.26 -12.72
N CYS A 20 -16.93 19.45 -12.38
CA CYS A 20 -17.76 20.51 -12.98
C CYS A 20 -17.26 21.91 -12.60
N CYS A 21 -16.82 22.09 -11.34
CA CYS A 21 -16.19 23.33 -10.87
C CYS A 21 -14.84 23.61 -11.57
N ALA A 22 -14.02 22.58 -11.80
CA ALA A 22 -12.75 22.71 -12.52
C ALA A 22 -12.94 23.01 -14.02
N TRP A 23 -13.93 22.39 -14.68
CA TRP A 23 -14.25 22.63 -16.09
C TRP A 23 -14.80 24.05 -16.34
N TYR A 24 -15.54 24.61 -15.38
CA TYR A 24 -16.00 25.99 -15.42
C TYR A 24 -14.92 27.04 -15.04
N GLY A 25 -13.67 26.61 -14.89
CA GLY A 25 -12.53 27.52 -14.81
C GLY A 25 -12.31 28.12 -13.42
N TYR A 26 -12.74 27.47 -12.34
CA TYR A 26 -12.30 27.82 -10.98
C TYR A 26 -10.95 27.16 -10.68
N PRO A 27 -9.83 27.90 -10.66
CA PRO A 27 -8.53 27.33 -10.36
C PRO A 27 -8.47 26.93 -8.87
N ILE A 28 -8.24 25.65 -8.60
CA ILE A 28 -7.89 25.18 -7.25
C ILE A 28 -6.40 25.51 -7.06
N PRO A 29 -6.04 26.42 -6.13
CA PRO A 29 -4.65 26.83 -5.94
C PRO A 29 -3.80 25.63 -5.47
N GLY A 30 -2.73 25.32 -6.20
CA GLY A 30 -1.74 24.30 -5.84
C GLY A 30 -1.79 22.98 -6.63
N LEU A 31 -2.78 22.77 -7.51
CA LEU A 31 -2.90 21.54 -8.31
C LEU A 31 -2.53 21.77 -9.77
N SER A 32 -1.47 21.11 -10.24
CA SER A 32 -1.05 21.21 -11.65
C SER A 32 -2.07 20.52 -12.58
N PRO A 33 -2.29 21.04 -13.80
CA PRO A 33 -3.23 20.45 -14.76
C PRO A 33 -2.92 18.99 -15.11
N LEU A 34 -1.65 18.57 -14.99
CA LEU A 34 -1.22 17.18 -15.18
C LEU A 34 -1.78 16.23 -14.11
N VAL A 35 -1.86 16.67 -12.85
CA VAL A 35 -2.40 15.84 -11.76
C VAL A 35 -3.91 15.62 -11.93
N LEU A 36 -4.61 16.61 -12.48
CA LEU A 36 -6.03 16.52 -12.79
C LEU A 36 -6.30 15.51 -13.92
N ILE A 37 -5.43 15.46 -14.93
CA ILE A 37 -5.49 14.47 -16.03
C ILE A 37 -5.19 13.05 -15.53
N ILE A 38 -4.23 12.88 -14.61
CA ILE A 38 -3.88 11.57 -14.03
C ILE A 38 -4.99 11.03 -13.13
N LEU A 39 -5.60 11.90 -12.30
CA LEU A 39 -6.78 11.55 -11.49
C LEU A 39 -7.98 11.17 -12.37
N PHE A 40 -8.17 11.87 -13.50
CA PHE A 40 -9.19 11.56 -14.51
C PHE A 40 -8.95 10.19 -15.20
N GLY A 41 -7.71 9.93 -15.61
CA GLY A 41 -7.32 8.73 -16.35
C GLY A 41 -7.44 7.44 -15.54
N ALA A 42 -7.23 7.51 -14.22
CA ALA A 42 -7.34 6.36 -13.33
C ALA A 42 -8.73 6.23 -12.65
N GLY A 43 -9.39 7.36 -12.34
CA GLY A 43 -10.63 7.35 -11.56
C GLY A 43 -11.85 6.83 -12.31
N ILE A 44 -12.07 7.28 -13.55
CA ILE A 44 -13.24 6.89 -14.35
C ILE A 44 -13.27 5.38 -14.65
N PRO A 45 -12.14 4.75 -15.07
CA PRO A 45 -12.08 3.30 -15.26
C PRO A 45 -12.34 2.52 -13.96
N CYS A 46 -11.81 2.96 -12.81
CA CYS A 46 -12.03 2.30 -11.52
C CYS A 46 -13.50 2.32 -11.10
N VAL A 47 -14.21 3.44 -11.30
CA VAL A 47 -15.64 3.55 -10.97
C VAL A 47 -16.50 2.68 -11.89
N LEU A 48 -16.18 2.66 -13.19
CA LEU A 48 -16.87 1.77 -14.15
C LEU A 48 -16.61 0.29 -13.83
N ALA A 49 -15.38 -0.06 -13.46
CA ALA A 49 -15.02 -1.40 -13.03
C ALA A 49 -15.80 -1.82 -11.78
N ALA A 50 -15.80 -0.99 -10.72
CA ALA A 50 -16.55 -1.25 -9.49
C ALA A 50 -18.07 -1.39 -9.73
N ALA A 51 -18.66 -0.53 -10.55
CA ALA A 51 -20.08 -0.58 -10.88
C ALA A 51 -20.46 -1.78 -11.76
N SER A 52 -19.57 -2.23 -12.64
CA SER A 52 -19.77 -3.44 -13.44
C SER A 52 -19.65 -4.71 -12.58
N PHE A 53 -18.67 -4.73 -11.68
CA PHE A 53 -18.41 -5.83 -10.76
C PHE A 53 -19.54 -6.00 -9.75
N GLY A 54 -20.03 -4.90 -9.16
CA GLY A 54 -21.19 -4.92 -8.26
C GLY A 54 -22.47 -5.42 -8.94
N ARG A 55 -22.70 -5.04 -10.20
CA ARG A 55 -23.81 -5.60 -11.01
C ARG A 55 -23.61 -7.08 -11.35
N GLY A 56 -22.38 -7.54 -11.47
CA GLY A 56 -22.04 -8.96 -11.65
C GLY A 56 -22.34 -9.78 -10.38
N LEU A 57 -21.92 -9.28 -9.23
CA LEU A 57 -22.16 -9.89 -7.91
C LEU A 57 -23.65 -10.02 -7.59
N THR A 58 -24.45 -8.97 -7.84
CA THR A 58 -25.91 -9.04 -7.58
C THR A 58 -26.63 -9.96 -8.56
N LYS A 59 -26.19 -10.04 -9.82
CA LYS A 59 -26.70 -11.03 -10.78
C LYS A 59 -26.36 -12.45 -10.33
N MET A 60 -25.13 -12.69 -9.87
CA MET A 60 -24.72 -13.96 -9.28
C MET A 60 -25.55 -14.30 -8.04
N GLU A 61 -25.72 -13.36 -7.11
CA GLU A 61 -26.53 -13.54 -5.90
C GLU A 61 -27.98 -13.90 -6.25
N SER A 62 -28.58 -13.23 -7.25
CA SER A 62 -29.92 -13.58 -7.73
C SER A 62 -29.99 -14.92 -8.46
N ALA A 63 -28.94 -15.32 -9.18
CA ALA A 63 -28.87 -16.61 -9.87
C ALA A 63 -28.59 -17.78 -8.91
N LEU A 64 -27.98 -17.51 -7.74
CA LEU A 64 -27.83 -18.47 -6.65
C LEU A 64 -29.09 -18.55 -5.76
N ALA A 65 -29.84 -17.45 -5.61
CA ALA A 65 -31.09 -17.42 -4.87
C ALA A 65 -32.25 -18.11 -5.61
N ASP A 66 -32.22 -18.09 -6.95
CA ASP A 66 -33.15 -18.84 -7.78
C ASP A 66 -32.67 -20.29 -7.90
N SER A 67 -33.19 -21.15 -7.02
CA SER A 67 -32.85 -22.56 -6.84
C SER A 67 -33.00 -23.40 -8.12
N GLN A 68 -32.04 -23.30 -9.05
CA GLN A 68 -31.92 -24.22 -10.18
C GLN A 68 -31.69 -25.66 -9.69
N THR A 69 -31.07 -25.83 -8.53
CA THR A 69 -30.76 -27.15 -7.96
C THR A 69 -32.02 -27.94 -7.56
N GLU A 70 -33.06 -27.28 -7.06
CA GLU A 70 -34.29 -27.97 -6.62
C GLU A 70 -35.23 -28.27 -7.80
N SER A 71 -35.34 -27.34 -8.75
CA SER A 71 -36.09 -27.54 -9.99
C SER A 71 -35.45 -28.61 -10.88
N VAL A 72 -34.12 -28.59 -11.06
CA VAL A 72 -33.39 -29.61 -11.84
C VAL A 72 -33.45 -30.98 -11.15
N ARG A 73 -33.37 -31.03 -9.81
CA ARG A 73 -33.49 -32.28 -9.05
C ARG A 73 -34.91 -32.88 -9.15
N CYS A 74 -35.95 -32.05 -9.08
CA CYS A 74 -37.33 -32.49 -9.31
C CYS A 74 -37.52 -32.99 -10.75
N GLY A 75 -37.04 -32.25 -11.75
CA GLY A 75 -37.10 -32.65 -13.16
C GLY A 75 -36.34 -33.94 -13.48
N LEU A 76 -35.17 -34.16 -12.88
CA LEU A 76 -34.42 -35.42 -12.99
C LEU A 76 -35.19 -36.59 -12.38
N GLN A 77 -35.86 -36.38 -11.25
CA GLN A 77 -36.67 -37.40 -10.60
C GLN A 77 -37.89 -37.78 -11.46
N GLU A 78 -38.57 -36.80 -12.06
CA GLU A 78 -39.67 -37.04 -13.01
C GLU A 78 -39.19 -37.73 -14.30
N PHE A 79 -38.00 -37.38 -14.78
CA PHE A 79 -37.37 -38.00 -15.94
C PHE A 79 -36.99 -39.46 -15.68
N ASP A 80 -36.35 -39.75 -14.54
CA ASP A 80 -36.02 -41.12 -14.14
C ASP A 80 -37.30 -41.97 -13.97
N GLN A 81 -38.36 -41.39 -13.40
CA GLN A 81 -39.66 -42.05 -13.34
C GLN A 81 -40.25 -42.33 -14.73
N SER A 82 -40.08 -41.40 -15.67
CA SER A 82 -40.51 -41.57 -17.07
C SER A 82 -39.71 -42.66 -17.79
N MET A 83 -38.40 -42.74 -17.54
CA MET A 83 -37.52 -43.81 -18.06
C MET A 83 -37.92 -45.19 -17.53
N LEU A 84 -38.29 -45.29 -16.25
CA LEU A 84 -38.82 -46.52 -15.65
C LEU A 84 -40.14 -46.95 -16.32
N ARG A 85 -41.07 -46.02 -16.52
CA ARG A 85 -42.33 -46.29 -17.23
C ARG A 85 -42.06 -46.76 -18.66
N LEU A 86 -41.18 -46.09 -19.38
CA LEU A 86 -40.80 -46.48 -20.74
C LEU A 86 -40.23 -47.90 -20.77
N ARG A 87 -39.38 -48.27 -19.80
CA ARG A 87 -38.78 -49.61 -19.69
C ARG A 87 -39.86 -50.69 -19.57
N THR A 88 -40.90 -50.44 -18.79
CA THR A 88 -42.04 -51.37 -18.68
C THR A 88 -42.84 -51.49 -19.98
N VAL A 89 -43.04 -50.38 -20.72
CA VAL A 89 -43.69 -50.39 -22.04
C VAL A 89 -42.87 -51.22 -23.04
N PHE A 90 -41.54 -51.10 -23.01
CA PHE A 90 -40.67 -51.90 -23.89
C PHE A 90 -40.71 -53.39 -23.58
N GLN A 91 -40.75 -53.77 -22.30
CA GLN A 91 -40.94 -55.17 -21.91
C GLN A 91 -42.26 -55.72 -22.45
N ARG A 92 -43.35 -54.94 -22.38
CA ARG A 92 -44.65 -55.32 -22.99
C ARG A 92 -44.55 -55.43 -24.51
N GLN A 93 -43.88 -54.49 -25.17
CA GLN A 93 -43.72 -54.50 -26.63
C GLN A 93 -42.92 -55.74 -27.10
N ARG A 94 -41.86 -56.14 -26.38
CA ARG A 94 -41.11 -57.37 -26.71
C ARG A 94 -41.97 -58.62 -26.62
N LEU A 95 -42.90 -58.69 -25.65
CA LEU A 95 -43.85 -59.79 -25.53
C LEU A 95 -44.84 -59.78 -26.69
N LEU A 96 -45.34 -58.61 -27.10
CA LEU A 96 -46.21 -58.48 -28.27
C LEU A 96 -45.50 -58.92 -29.56
N VAL A 97 -44.25 -58.52 -29.77
CA VAL A 97 -43.45 -58.96 -30.93
C VAL A 97 -43.31 -60.48 -30.95
N ARG A 98 -43.02 -61.11 -29.80
CA ARG A 98 -42.97 -62.58 -29.69
C ARG A 98 -44.32 -63.23 -29.97
N ASN A 99 -45.41 -62.68 -29.45
CA ASN A 99 -46.76 -63.20 -29.69
C ASN A 99 -47.16 -63.10 -31.16
N VAL A 100 -46.82 -61.99 -31.84
CA VAL A 100 -47.06 -61.81 -33.27
C VAL A 100 -46.20 -62.78 -34.08
N ASP A 101 -44.92 -62.95 -33.74
CA ASP A 101 -44.03 -63.90 -34.40
C ASP A 101 -44.54 -65.35 -34.28
N GLU A 102 -44.98 -65.75 -33.08
CA GLU A 102 -45.63 -67.04 -32.81
C GLU A 102 -46.94 -67.21 -33.60
N LEU A 103 -47.78 -66.17 -33.70
CA LEU A 103 -49.01 -66.19 -34.49
C LEU A 103 -48.73 -66.33 -36.00
N LEU A 104 -47.75 -65.58 -36.51
CA LEU A 104 -47.33 -65.67 -37.91
C LEU A 104 -46.74 -67.05 -38.22
N HIS A 105 -45.96 -67.62 -37.30
CA HIS A 105 -45.41 -68.97 -37.44
C HIS A 105 -46.52 -70.03 -37.46
N ARG A 106 -47.54 -69.91 -36.60
CA ARG A 106 -48.73 -70.78 -36.59
C ARG A 106 -49.58 -70.65 -37.85
N LEU A 107 -49.76 -69.43 -38.36
CA LEU A 107 -50.48 -69.18 -39.62
C LEU A 107 -49.74 -69.74 -40.83
N GLY A 108 -48.40 -69.70 -40.83
CA GLY A 108 -47.58 -70.33 -41.86
C GLY A 108 -47.61 -71.87 -41.84
N HIS A 109 -47.90 -72.49 -40.69
CA HIS A 109 -48.00 -73.95 -40.53
C HIS A 109 -49.44 -74.50 -40.57
N ALA A 110 -50.46 -73.64 -40.57
CA ALA A 110 -51.84 -74.07 -40.75
C ALA A 110 -52.05 -74.52 -42.21
N ALA A 111 -52.15 -75.84 -42.43
CA ALA A 111 -52.40 -76.41 -43.75
C ALA A 111 -53.68 -75.83 -44.39
N PRO A 112 -53.70 -75.58 -45.71
CA PRO A 112 -54.88 -75.01 -46.36
C PRO A 112 -56.06 -75.96 -46.20
N ASN A 113 -57.12 -75.49 -45.57
CA ASN A 113 -58.37 -76.21 -45.48
C ASN A 113 -59.16 -75.95 -46.79
N PRO A 114 -59.34 -76.94 -47.69
CA PRO A 114 -59.94 -76.71 -49.01
C PRO A 114 -61.44 -76.36 -48.95
N ALA A 115 -62.06 -76.29 -47.76
CA ALA A 115 -63.47 -75.92 -47.57
C ALA A 115 -63.70 -74.42 -47.29
N ALA A 116 -62.64 -73.63 -47.09
CA ALA A 116 -62.77 -72.19 -46.86
C ALA A 116 -62.31 -71.45 -48.12
N GLY A 117 -63.27 -70.92 -48.90
CA GLY A 117 -63.03 -70.17 -50.15
C GLY A 117 -62.36 -68.81 -49.93
N ILE A 118 -61.14 -68.80 -49.40
CA ILE A 118 -60.30 -67.62 -49.20
C ILE A 118 -59.07 -67.80 -50.07
N SER A 119 -58.88 -66.86 -51.00
CA SER A 119 -57.89 -66.88 -52.07
C SER A 119 -56.44 -67.00 -51.55
N GLU A 120 -55.67 -67.93 -52.13
CA GLU A 120 -54.25 -68.26 -51.87
C GLU A 120 -53.24 -67.10 -52.06
N ALA A 121 -53.66 -65.89 -52.42
CA ALA A 121 -52.77 -64.80 -52.84
C ALA A 121 -52.48 -63.69 -51.80
N GLU A 122 -53.28 -63.53 -50.74
CA GLU A 122 -53.15 -62.37 -49.81
C GLU A 122 -52.40 -62.68 -48.49
N SER A 123 -52.26 -63.95 -48.10
CA SER A 123 -51.65 -64.35 -46.83
C SER A 123 -50.12 -64.18 -46.71
N PRO A 124 -49.30 -64.36 -47.78
CA PRO A 124 -47.85 -64.19 -47.69
C PRO A 124 -47.45 -62.71 -47.48
N SER A 125 -48.06 -61.79 -48.22
CA SER A 125 -47.68 -60.37 -48.17
C SER A 125 -48.06 -59.68 -46.85
N LEU A 126 -49.20 -60.06 -46.25
CA LEU A 126 -49.62 -59.54 -44.96
C LEU A 126 -48.72 -60.06 -43.83
N THR A 127 -48.35 -61.35 -43.88
CA THR A 127 -47.42 -61.97 -42.92
C THR A 127 -46.05 -61.31 -42.95
N ASP A 128 -45.51 -61.06 -44.15
CA ASP A 128 -44.23 -60.38 -44.33
C ASP A 128 -44.27 -58.91 -43.90
N ALA A 129 -45.35 -58.18 -44.24
CA ALA A 129 -45.55 -56.80 -43.82
C ALA A 129 -45.67 -56.68 -42.29
N MET A 130 -46.42 -57.57 -41.64
CA MET A 130 -46.59 -57.63 -40.19
C MET A 130 -45.27 -57.97 -39.49
N GLY A 131 -44.52 -58.93 -40.02
CA GLY A 131 -43.18 -59.29 -39.54
C GLY A 131 -42.18 -58.13 -39.68
N TYR A 132 -42.20 -57.43 -40.82
CA TYR A 132 -41.38 -56.24 -41.05
C TYR A 132 -41.72 -55.10 -40.09
N LEU A 133 -43.01 -54.76 -39.94
CA LEU A 133 -43.48 -53.72 -39.02
C LEU A 133 -43.11 -54.04 -37.57
N SER A 134 -43.27 -55.30 -37.16
CA SER A 134 -42.92 -55.78 -35.83
C SER A 134 -41.42 -55.61 -35.53
N ARG A 135 -40.54 -56.04 -36.45
CA ARG A 135 -39.08 -55.88 -36.34
C ARG A 135 -38.66 -54.41 -36.39
N SER A 136 -39.25 -53.62 -37.28
CA SER A 136 -38.97 -52.18 -37.42
C SER A 136 -39.37 -51.41 -36.15
N THR A 137 -40.55 -51.70 -35.60
CA THR A 137 -41.01 -51.10 -34.33
C THR A 137 -40.11 -51.50 -33.17
N ALA A 138 -39.70 -52.77 -33.07
CA ALA A 138 -38.76 -53.24 -32.05
C ALA A 138 -37.41 -52.51 -32.11
N LYS A 139 -36.89 -52.29 -33.33
CA LYS A 139 -35.66 -51.53 -33.57
C LYS A 139 -35.80 -50.07 -33.16
N ASN A 140 -36.88 -49.39 -33.55
CA ASN A 140 -37.11 -47.99 -33.22
C ASN A 140 -37.26 -47.78 -31.70
N VAL A 141 -38.01 -48.63 -31.01
CA VAL A 141 -38.16 -48.54 -29.54
C VAL A 141 -36.84 -48.85 -28.82
N GLY A 142 -36.04 -49.79 -29.33
CA GLY A 142 -34.69 -50.05 -28.83
C GLY A 142 -33.77 -48.83 -28.97
N GLY A 143 -33.85 -48.11 -30.09
CA GLY A 143 -33.13 -46.86 -30.30
C GLY A 143 -33.57 -45.75 -29.34
N ILE A 144 -34.89 -45.56 -29.15
CA ILE A 144 -35.46 -44.59 -28.21
C ILE A 144 -34.99 -44.86 -26.77
N MET A 145 -34.90 -46.14 -26.38
CA MET A 145 -34.37 -46.53 -25.06
C MET A 145 -32.92 -46.11 -24.86
N ALA A 146 -32.06 -46.42 -25.83
CA ALA A 146 -30.64 -46.07 -25.75
C ALA A 146 -30.46 -44.55 -25.65
N LEU A 147 -31.16 -43.80 -26.51
CA LEU A 147 -31.21 -42.33 -26.46
C LEU A 147 -31.68 -41.81 -25.10
N GLY A 148 -32.76 -42.36 -24.54
CA GLY A 148 -33.26 -41.97 -23.22
C GLY A 148 -32.27 -42.24 -22.09
N THR A 149 -31.56 -43.36 -22.13
CA THR A 149 -30.52 -43.67 -21.13
C THR A 149 -29.32 -42.75 -21.24
N ASP A 150 -28.90 -42.40 -22.46
CA ASP A 150 -27.82 -41.44 -22.67
C ASP A 150 -28.20 -40.03 -22.23
N ILE A 151 -29.45 -39.61 -22.49
CA ILE A 151 -29.98 -38.32 -21.99
C ILE A 151 -30.04 -38.30 -20.46
N SER A 152 -30.53 -39.37 -19.81
CA SER A 152 -30.57 -39.46 -18.33
C SER A 152 -29.16 -39.30 -17.74
N ARG A 153 -28.18 -40.03 -18.30
CA ARG A 153 -26.78 -39.94 -17.87
C ARG A 153 -26.21 -38.53 -18.06
N GLY A 154 -26.41 -37.95 -19.24
CA GLY A 154 -25.96 -36.58 -19.54
C GLY A 154 -26.60 -35.54 -18.62
N ALA A 155 -27.87 -35.70 -18.27
CA ALA A 155 -28.58 -34.80 -17.36
C ALA A 155 -28.05 -34.91 -15.92
N HIS A 156 -27.77 -36.14 -15.44
CA HIS A 156 -27.14 -36.35 -14.13
C HIS A 156 -25.73 -35.78 -14.07
N ASP A 157 -24.91 -35.99 -15.10
CA ASP A 157 -23.56 -35.43 -15.19
C ASP A 157 -23.58 -33.89 -15.23
N ALA A 158 -24.50 -33.30 -16.01
CA ALA A 158 -24.69 -31.86 -16.06
C ALA A 158 -25.12 -31.28 -14.70
N ASN A 159 -26.02 -31.95 -13.99
CA ASN A 159 -26.44 -31.52 -12.65
C ASN A 159 -25.31 -31.60 -11.63
N ARG A 160 -24.50 -32.66 -11.66
CA ARG A 160 -23.29 -32.76 -10.81
C ARG A 160 -22.31 -31.64 -11.10
N GLY A 161 -22.08 -31.33 -12.38
CA GLY A 161 -21.26 -30.20 -12.79
C GLY A 161 -21.82 -28.86 -12.29
N ALA A 162 -23.15 -28.65 -12.38
CA ALA A 162 -23.80 -27.45 -11.88
C ALA A 162 -23.64 -27.28 -10.36
N VAL A 163 -23.80 -28.35 -9.57
CA VAL A 163 -23.58 -28.31 -8.12
C VAL A 163 -22.13 -27.95 -7.77
N GLN A 164 -21.15 -28.56 -8.44
CA GLN A 164 -19.73 -28.23 -8.26
C GLN A 164 -19.41 -26.78 -8.67
N GLN A 165 -20.07 -26.29 -9.73
CA GLN A 165 -19.94 -24.91 -10.18
C GLN A 165 -20.48 -23.94 -9.13
N ILE A 166 -21.63 -24.24 -8.50
CA ILE A 166 -22.20 -23.43 -7.42
C ILE A 166 -21.22 -23.36 -6.23
N GLU A 167 -20.66 -24.49 -5.81
CA GLU A 167 -19.68 -24.54 -4.72
C GLU A 167 -18.43 -23.71 -5.05
N SER A 168 -17.88 -23.88 -6.25
CA SER A 168 -16.73 -23.11 -6.73
C SER A 168 -17.03 -21.61 -6.79
N THR A 169 -18.26 -21.26 -7.19
CA THR A 169 -18.73 -19.87 -7.26
C THR A 169 -18.86 -19.26 -5.86
N ASN A 170 -19.38 -19.99 -4.89
CA ASN A 170 -19.43 -19.56 -3.50
C ASN A 170 -18.04 -19.32 -2.91
N ASN A 171 -17.09 -20.23 -3.16
CA ASN A 171 -15.71 -20.06 -2.75
C ASN A 171 -15.07 -18.81 -3.38
N ALA A 172 -15.36 -18.55 -4.65
CA ALA A 172 -14.91 -17.35 -5.34
C ALA A 172 -15.51 -16.07 -4.73
N ILE A 173 -16.80 -16.07 -4.37
CA ILE A 173 -17.44 -14.94 -3.68
C ILE A 173 -16.74 -14.66 -2.35
N SER A 174 -16.53 -15.67 -1.51
CA SER A 174 -15.84 -15.49 -0.24
C SER A 174 -14.40 -14.99 -0.40
N ALA A 175 -13.69 -15.46 -1.43
CA ALA A 175 -12.35 -14.96 -1.74
C ALA A 175 -12.36 -13.49 -2.17
N VAL A 176 -13.37 -13.07 -2.95
CA VAL A 176 -13.57 -11.67 -3.35
C VAL A 176 -13.92 -10.78 -2.16
N GLU A 177 -14.76 -11.24 -1.24
CA GLU A 177 -15.07 -10.50 0.00
C GLU A 177 -13.84 -10.29 0.87
N LEU A 178 -13.03 -11.33 1.05
CA LEU A 178 -11.75 -11.24 1.77
C LEU A 178 -10.78 -10.30 1.06
N LEU A 179 -10.73 -10.33 -0.27
CA LEU A 179 -9.91 -9.43 -1.07
C LEU A 179 -10.35 -7.98 -0.87
N SER A 180 -11.64 -7.70 -0.86
CA SER A 180 -12.18 -6.36 -0.59
C SER A 180 -11.73 -5.83 0.77
N GLN A 181 -11.84 -6.66 1.82
CA GLN A 181 -11.41 -6.29 3.17
C GLN A 181 -9.91 -5.98 3.24
N ARG A 182 -9.09 -6.74 2.49
CA ARG A 182 -7.64 -6.49 2.40
C ARG A 182 -7.32 -5.21 1.65
N ILE A 183 -8.07 -4.89 0.59
CA ILE A 183 -7.90 -3.62 -0.13
C ILE A 183 -8.21 -2.44 0.79
N ASP A 184 -9.27 -2.52 1.60
CA ASP A 184 -9.60 -1.47 2.58
C ASP A 184 -8.48 -1.31 3.63
N ALA A 185 -7.94 -2.42 4.13
CA ALA A 185 -6.82 -2.40 5.07
C ALA A 185 -5.56 -1.77 4.45
N VAL A 186 -5.21 -2.14 3.21
CA VAL A 186 -4.09 -1.56 2.47
C VAL A 186 -4.28 -0.06 2.25
N GLY A 187 -5.52 0.39 2.00
CA GLY A 187 -5.84 1.82 1.93
C GLY A 187 -5.55 2.56 3.24
N SER A 188 -6.01 2.02 4.37
CA SER A 188 -5.75 2.59 5.70
C SER A 188 -4.26 2.60 6.06
N ASP A 189 -3.52 1.56 5.68
CA ASP A 189 -2.07 1.49 5.89
C ASP A 189 -1.36 2.55 5.03
N ALA A 190 -1.78 2.74 3.78
CA ALA A 190 -1.22 3.77 2.90
C ALA A 190 -1.45 5.19 3.44
N ASP A 191 -2.63 5.47 4.00
CA ASP A 191 -2.92 6.76 4.66
C ASP A 191 -2.02 6.98 5.88
N SER A 192 -1.80 5.93 6.68
CA SER A 192 -0.92 5.97 7.85
C SER A 192 0.54 6.21 7.46
N VAL A 193 1.02 5.54 6.41
CA VAL A 193 2.37 5.74 5.84
C VAL A 193 2.52 7.16 5.30
N SER A 194 1.50 7.69 4.61
CA SER A 194 1.52 9.06 4.09
C SER A 194 1.60 10.08 5.24
N ALA A 195 0.87 9.86 6.33
CA ALA A 195 0.94 10.72 7.51
C ALA A 195 2.33 10.68 8.16
N ALA A 196 2.90 9.49 8.36
CA ALA A 196 4.25 9.32 8.91
C ALA A 196 5.34 9.96 8.03
N ALA A 197 5.21 9.84 6.71
CA ALA A 197 6.13 10.47 5.77
C ALA A 197 6.09 12.00 5.85
N LYS A 198 4.89 12.58 6.05
CA LYS A 198 4.72 14.01 6.25
C LYS A 198 5.37 14.48 7.56
N GLU A 199 5.14 13.76 8.65
CA GLU A 199 5.76 14.06 9.95
C GLU A 199 7.28 13.96 9.88
N ALA A 200 7.83 12.95 9.19
CA ALA A 200 9.26 12.83 8.97
C ALA A 200 9.83 14.01 8.15
N ALA A 201 9.10 14.49 7.14
CA ALA A 201 9.49 15.67 6.37
C ALA A 201 9.49 16.95 7.23
N ASP A 202 8.48 17.12 8.08
CA ASP A 202 8.38 18.25 9.00
C ASP A 202 9.55 18.23 10.02
N HIS A 203 9.88 17.05 10.57
CA HIS A 203 11.04 16.89 11.44
C HIS A 203 12.36 17.17 10.73
N ALA A 204 12.53 16.72 9.48
CA ALA A 204 13.72 17.01 8.70
C ALA A 204 13.86 18.51 8.42
N SER A 205 12.76 19.20 8.13
CA SER A 205 12.75 20.67 7.95
C SER A 205 13.14 21.40 9.23
N GLY A 206 12.54 21.03 10.37
CA GLY A 206 12.90 21.61 11.66
C GLY A 206 14.36 21.33 12.05
N GLY A 207 14.86 20.13 11.75
CA GLY A 207 16.27 19.78 11.93
C GLY A 207 17.22 20.64 11.10
N LEU A 208 16.84 20.96 9.85
CA LEU A 208 17.62 21.84 8.99
C LEU A 208 17.70 23.27 9.56
N GLU A 209 16.61 23.80 10.10
CA GLU A 209 16.58 25.11 10.76
C GLU A 209 17.53 25.16 11.97
N LEU A 210 17.50 24.13 12.82
CA LEU A 210 18.40 24.02 13.98
C LEU A 210 19.88 23.98 13.54
N VAL A 211 20.21 23.24 12.47
CA VAL A 211 21.57 23.21 11.93
C VAL A 211 21.98 24.58 11.42
N GLN A 212 21.10 25.32 10.74
CA GLN A 212 21.40 26.67 10.29
C GLN A 212 21.64 27.64 11.47
N GLU A 213 20.86 27.53 12.54
CA GLU A 213 21.07 28.30 13.76
C GLU A 213 22.41 27.96 14.42
N LEU A 214 22.77 26.68 14.50
CA LEU A 214 24.07 26.24 15.01
C LEU A 214 25.24 26.82 14.20
N VAL A 215 25.15 26.83 12.87
CA VAL A 215 26.17 27.45 12.01
C VAL A 215 26.31 28.95 12.28
N ARG A 216 25.20 29.67 12.44
CA ARG A 216 25.25 31.10 12.83
C ARG A 216 25.91 31.27 14.20
N GLY A 217 25.57 30.42 15.17
CA GLY A 217 26.19 30.41 16.50
C GLY A 217 27.71 30.22 16.43
N MET A 218 28.18 29.28 15.59
CA MET A 218 29.62 29.04 15.37
C MET A 218 30.33 30.24 14.74
N HIS A 219 29.68 30.97 13.84
CA HIS A 219 30.23 32.22 13.31
C HIS A 219 30.40 33.29 14.38
N THR A 220 29.44 33.43 15.30
CA THR A 220 29.53 34.34 16.45
C THR A 220 30.68 33.96 17.38
N ILE A 221 30.80 32.67 17.72
CA ILE A 221 31.91 32.16 18.54
C ILE A 221 33.26 32.48 17.88
N ARG A 222 33.40 32.20 16.59
CA ARG A 222 34.62 32.51 15.83
C ARG A 222 34.96 34.00 15.90
N SER A 223 33.97 34.88 15.73
CA SER A 223 34.16 36.33 15.82
C SER A 223 34.67 36.76 17.20
N ASN A 224 34.07 36.21 18.26
CA ASN A 224 34.47 36.51 19.64
C ASN A 224 35.89 36.01 19.94
N VAL A 225 36.28 34.84 19.44
CA VAL A 225 37.64 34.31 19.59
C VAL A 225 38.67 35.22 18.89
N GLU A 226 38.39 35.68 17.67
CA GLU A 226 39.27 36.61 16.96
C GLU A 226 39.37 37.98 17.66
N PHE A 227 38.26 38.47 18.23
CA PHE A 227 38.27 39.68 19.04
C PHE A 227 39.13 39.52 20.30
N SER A 228 38.96 38.42 21.03
CA SER A 228 39.77 38.09 22.22
C SER A 228 41.25 37.97 21.88
N LYS A 229 41.60 37.34 20.76
CA LYS A 229 42.97 37.26 20.27
C LYS A 229 43.59 38.64 20.06
N LYS A 230 42.86 39.57 19.42
CA LYS A 230 43.32 40.96 19.24
C LYS A 230 43.55 41.66 20.59
N LYS A 231 42.67 41.44 21.56
CA LYS A 231 42.82 42.01 22.91
C LYS A 231 44.03 41.46 23.64
N ILE A 232 44.30 40.16 23.54
CA ILE A 232 45.49 39.54 24.13
C ILE A 232 46.77 40.11 23.52
N VAL A 233 46.83 40.26 22.18
CA VAL A 233 47.98 40.87 21.50
C VAL A 233 48.18 42.32 21.95
N SER A 234 47.11 43.11 22.01
CA SER A 234 47.18 44.50 22.49
C SER A 234 47.63 44.59 23.96
N LEU A 235 47.19 43.66 24.80
CA LEU A 235 47.62 43.58 26.20
C LEU A 235 49.11 43.24 26.30
N GLY A 236 49.59 42.30 25.48
CA GLY A 236 51.02 41.97 25.41
C GLY A 236 51.88 43.18 25.02
N GLN A 237 51.45 43.97 24.05
CA GLN A 237 52.12 45.22 23.66
C GLN A 237 52.13 46.24 24.80
N GLN A 238 51.03 46.38 25.54
CA GLN A 238 50.97 47.26 26.71
C GLN A 238 51.89 46.78 27.84
N SER A 239 51.95 45.47 28.09
CA SER A 239 52.88 44.88 29.05
C SER A 239 54.35 45.12 28.67
N GLU A 240 54.69 45.03 27.39
CA GLU A 240 56.05 45.33 26.89
C GLU A 240 56.41 46.82 27.10
N GLN A 241 55.47 47.72 26.86
CA GLN A 241 55.64 49.15 27.16
C GLN A 241 55.85 49.40 28.66
N ILE A 242 55.07 48.72 29.53
CA ILE A 242 55.26 48.79 30.98
C ILE A 242 56.65 48.27 31.36
N GLY A 243 57.09 47.15 30.79
CA GLY A 243 58.43 46.60 31.01
C GLY A 243 59.54 47.61 30.68
N SER A 244 59.42 48.32 29.55
CA SER A 244 60.37 49.38 29.17
C SER A 244 60.37 50.56 30.15
N ILE A 245 59.19 50.96 30.66
CA ILE A 245 59.08 52.01 31.68
C ILE A 245 59.73 51.56 32.99
N VAL A 246 59.49 50.32 33.42
CA VAL A 246 60.08 49.75 34.64
C VAL A 246 61.60 49.69 34.54
N GLU A 247 62.14 49.29 33.39
CA GLU A 247 63.59 49.32 33.13
C GLU A 247 64.15 50.75 33.20
N MET A 248 63.45 51.72 32.60
CA MET A 248 63.81 53.14 32.68
C MET A 248 63.79 53.66 34.12
N MET A 249 62.79 53.27 34.92
CA MET A 249 62.69 53.63 36.34
C MET A 249 63.83 53.05 37.16
N GLY A 250 64.23 51.79 36.88
CA GLY A 250 65.40 51.17 37.48
C GLY A 250 66.68 51.94 37.18
N ASN A 251 66.89 52.28 35.91
CA ASN A 251 68.03 53.08 35.46
C ASN A 251 68.04 54.50 36.08
N LEU A 252 66.87 55.14 36.20
CA LEU A 252 66.74 56.46 36.82
C LEU A 252 67.02 56.41 38.33
N SER A 253 66.52 55.38 39.01
CA SER A 253 66.78 55.15 40.43
C SER A 253 68.27 54.95 40.68
N ALA A 254 68.95 54.13 39.88
CA ALA A 254 70.40 53.93 39.99
C ALA A 254 71.22 55.21 39.73
N ARG A 255 70.81 56.05 38.76
CA ARG A 255 71.44 57.36 38.54
C ARG A 255 71.22 58.30 39.71
N THR A 256 70.01 58.30 40.28
CA THR A 256 69.64 59.16 41.41
C THR A 256 70.40 58.74 42.67
N ASP A 257 70.54 57.44 42.90
CA ASP A 257 71.35 56.86 43.97
C ASP A 257 72.82 57.30 43.86
N MET A 258 73.41 57.20 42.67
CA MET A 258 74.78 57.71 42.42
C MET A 258 74.90 59.24 42.62
N LEU A 259 73.93 60.03 42.19
CA LEU A 259 73.89 61.47 42.41
C LEU A 259 73.81 61.81 43.90
N ALA A 260 72.97 61.11 44.64
CA ALA A 260 72.80 61.27 46.08
C ALA A 260 74.09 60.89 46.84
N LEU A 261 74.75 59.80 46.45
CA LEU A 261 76.03 59.40 47.00
C LEU A 261 77.11 60.47 46.77
N ASN A 262 77.20 61.02 45.55
CA ASN A 262 78.14 62.09 45.23
C ASN A 262 77.85 63.36 46.07
N ALA A 263 76.57 63.71 46.25
CA ALA A 263 76.17 64.83 47.09
C ALA A 263 76.51 64.60 48.58
N ALA A 264 76.33 63.37 49.08
CA ALA A 264 76.69 63.01 50.45
C ALA A 264 78.21 63.14 50.68
N ILE A 265 79.03 62.68 49.72
CA ILE A 265 80.50 62.82 49.77
C ILE A 265 80.90 64.30 49.80
N GLU A 266 80.32 65.13 48.93
CA GLU A 266 80.68 66.55 48.87
C GLU A 266 80.18 67.32 50.11
N ALA A 267 79.04 66.91 50.69
CA ALA A 267 78.55 67.44 51.95
C ALA A 267 79.49 67.13 53.14
N VAL A 268 80.06 65.92 53.20
CA VAL A 268 81.12 65.58 54.17
C VAL A 268 82.36 66.45 53.97
N ARG A 269 82.70 66.73 52.71
CA ARG A 269 83.85 67.55 52.32
C ARG A 269 83.70 69.02 52.72
N ALA A 270 82.48 69.56 52.72
CA ALA A 270 82.16 70.92 53.15
C ALA A 270 82.16 71.13 54.68
N GLY A 271 82.34 70.08 55.49
CA GLY A 271 82.48 70.20 56.94
C GLY A 271 81.19 70.63 57.67
N GLN A 272 81.26 71.67 58.51
CA GLN A 272 80.09 72.11 59.30
C GLN A 272 78.98 72.72 58.44
N GLU A 273 79.32 73.44 57.36
CA GLU A 273 78.38 74.05 56.43
C GLU A 273 77.59 73.00 55.60
N GLY A 274 78.14 71.78 55.47
CA GLY A 274 77.54 70.70 54.68
C GLY A 274 76.53 69.80 55.43
N ARG A 275 76.36 69.97 56.75
CA ARG A 275 75.53 69.04 57.56
C ARG A 275 74.07 68.94 57.09
N GLY A 276 73.46 70.06 56.71
CA GLY A 276 72.09 70.06 56.18
C GLY A 276 71.98 69.33 54.84
N PHE A 277 72.98 69.50 53.97
CA PHE A 277 73.05 68.82 52.67
C PHE A 277 73.29 67.32 52.80
N ALA A 278 74.06 66.88 53.79
CA ALA A 278 74.31 65.46 54.04
C ALA A 278 73.01 64.70 54.40
N VAL A 279 72.14 65.31 55.20
CA VAL A 279 70.84 64.71 55.57
C VAL A 279 69.92 64.59 54.37
N VAL A 280 69.85 65.63 53.53
CA VAL A 280 69.06 65.59 52.29
C VAL A 280 69.60 64.53 51.32
N ALA A 281 70.92 64.42 51.19
CA ALA A 281 71.55 63.43 50.31
C ALA A 281 71.22 61.99 50.72
N GLU A 282 71.29 61.63 52.01
CA GLU A 282 70.92 60.29 52.47
C GLU A 282 69.42 59.99 52.26
N GLU A 283 68.54 60.97 52.45
CA GLU A 283 67.10 60.80 52.22
C GLU A 283 66.79 60.57 50.73
N VAL A 284 67.46 61.30 49.83
CA VAL A 284 67.35 61.09 48.38
C VAL A 284 67.87 59.69 48.00
N ARG A 285 68.97 59.23 48.62
CA ARG A 285 69.51 57.89 48.39
C ARG A 285 68.50 56.80 48.79
N ARG A 286 67.92 56.93 49.97
CA ARG A 286 66.88 56.01 50.48
C ARG A 286 65.64 55.97 49.57
N LEU A 287 65.22 57.12 49.04
CA LEU A 287 64.13 57.20 48.06
C LEU A 287 64.48 56.48 46.74
N ALA A 288 65.72 56.62 46.27
CA ALA A 288 66.20 55.95 45.07
C ALA A 288 66.22 54.42 45.24
N GLU A 289 66.75 53.91 46.35
CA GLU A 289 66.73 52.47 46.69
C GLU A 289 65.30 51.91 46.81
N SER A 290 64.40 52.67 47.45
CA SER A 290 62.98 52.30 47.57
C SER A 290 62.29 52.23 46.21
N THR A 291 62.55 53.21 45.34
CA THR A 291 61.99 53.26 43.97
C THR A 291 62.51 52.11 43.10
N ALA A 292 63.80 51.77 43.21
CA ALA A 292 64.39 50.63 42.51
C ALA A 292 63.82 49.28 42.99
N THR A 293 63.42 49.20 44.26
CA THR A 293 62.79 48.01 44.83
C THR A 293 61.35 47.87 44.35
N ALA A 294 60.56 48.94 44.45
CA ALA A 294 59.17 48.97 43.96
C ALA A 294 59.09 48.68 42.45
N SER A 295 60.04 49.19 41.66
CA SER A 295 60.08 48.91 40.21
C SER A 295 60.32 47.42 39.93
N ARG A 296 61.13 46.73 40.75
CA ARG A 296 61.37 45.28 40.62
C ARG A 296 60.18 44.41 41.00
N GLU A 297 59.28 44.89 41.87
CA GLU A 297 58.05 44.16 42.22
C GLU A 297 57.00 44.20 41.10
N ILE A 298 57.12 45.13 40.15
CA ILE A 298 56.21 45.28 39.00
C ILE A 298 56.63 44.38 37.81
N ALA A 299 57.92 44.04 37.71
CA ALA A 299 58.50 43.23 36.63
C ALA A 299 58.24 41.73 36.81
#